data_AF-A0A353DRM6-F1
#
_entry.id   AF-A0A353DRM6-F1
#
_cell.length_a   1.000
_cell.length_b   1.000
_cell.length_c   1.000
_cell.angle_alpha   90.00
_cell.angle_beta   90.00
_cell.angle_gamma   90.00
#
_symmetry.space_group_name_H-M   'P 1'
#
loop_
_entity.id
_entity.type
_entity.pdbx_description
1 polymer ?
#
loop_
_entity_poly.entity_id
_entity_poly.type
_entity_poly.pdbx_seq_one_letter_code
_entity_poly.pdbx_strand_id
1 'polypeptide(L)'
;MHNPFSVASIEEATGVTITDSNSNGIPDTKQQIATIFEYSLLNGVWGDGQNLMLRPDQIQGAVYFRRNEEALTTIQFQIPGTRDQAVVTAALKEITPSVLKLENHPSLSKVALTGSAFQREVQLSESTRTLYTSLPIAIVAATILLLITMRSFRYAIVTVIPIGLVVAWLYGVMYMFGFSLNFVTAMIGAISIGVG
;
A
#
# COMPACT_ATOMS: atom_id res chain seq x y z
N MET A 1 -1.62 18.73 28.10
CA MET A 1 -1.69 18.98 29.56
C MET A 1 -3.05 18.74 30.22
N HIS A 2 -4.05 18.13 29.55
CA HIS A 2 -5.40 18.04 30.13
C HIS A 2 -5.54 17.06 31.31
N ASN A 3 -4.56 16.17 31.51
CA ASN A 3 -4.53 15.24 32.63
C ASN A 3 -3.38 15.60 33.61
N PRO A 4 -3.69 16.22 34.76
CA PRO A 4 -2.67 16.67 35.71
C PRO A 4 -1.93 15.51 36.39
N PHE A 5 -2.56 14.34 36.52
CA PHE A 5 -1.93 13.17 37.10
C PHE A 5 -0.78 12.65 36.24
N SER A 6 -0.99 12.56 34.93
CA SER A 6 0.03 12.11 33.99
C SER A 6 1.22 13.06 33.93
N VAL A 7 0.96 14.37 33.96
CA VAL A 7 2.02 15.39 34.01
C VAL A 7 2.81 15.24 35.30
N ALA A 8 2.14 15.17 36.45
CA ALA A 8 2.80 15.00 37.74
C ALA A 8 3.62 13.70 37.83
N SER A 9 3.12 12.57 37.32
CA SER A 9 3.87 11.31 37.30
C SER A 9 5.13 11.38 36.44
N ILE A 10 5.10 12.12 35.32
CA ILE A 10 6.28 12.33 34.47
C ILE A 10 7.26 13.27 35.17
N GLU A 11 6.78 14.37 35.74
CA GLU A 11 7.61 15.34 36.47
C GLU A 11 8.30 14.72 37.69
N GLU A 12 7.57 13.89 38.46
CA GLU A 12 8.11 13.17 39.62
C GLU A 12 9.17 12.14 39.21
N ALA A 13 8.92 11.38 38.15
CA ALA A 13 9.83 10.32 37.71
C ALA A 13 11.08 10.85 36.99
N THR A 14 10.98 12.01 36.33
CA THR A 14 12.05 12.51 35.44
C THR A 14 12.70 13.79 35.93
N GLY A 15 12.10 14.49 36.89
CA GLY A 15 12.56 15.77 37.41
C GLY A 15 12.44 16.94 36.43
N VAL A 16 11.79 16.76 35.27
CA VAL A 16 11.63 17.80 34.23
C VAL A 16 10.25 18.40 34.31
N THR A 17 10.15 19.68 34.66
CA THR A 17 8.88 20.42 34.68
C THR A 17 8.34 20.61 33.26
N ILE A 18 7.07 20.27 33.04
CA ILE A 18 6.40 20.36 31.74
C ILE A 18 5.58 21.64 31.68
N THR A 19 5.92 22.54 30.76
CA THR A 19 5.23 23.81 30.55
C THR A 19 4.58 23.87 29.18
N ASP A 20 3.43 24.54 29.10
CA ASP A 20 2.75 24.89 27.86
C ASP A 20 2.26 26.33 27.98
N SER A 21 3.11 27.24 27.53
CA SER A 21 2.90 28.69 27.69
C SER A 21 1.84 29.24 26.74
N ASN A 22 1.51 28.50 25.66
CA ASN A 22 0.57 28.93 24.63
C ASN A 22 -0.76 28.16 24.65
N SER A 23 -0.93 27.27 25.63
CA SER A 23 -2.14 26.44 25.84
C SER A 23 -2.53 25.59 24.62
N ASN A 24 -1.56 25.20 23.78
CA ASN A 24 -1.82 24.37 22.61
C ASN A 24 -1.80 22.86 22.94
N GLY A 25 -1.52 22.51 24.20
CA GLY A 25 -1.44 21.14 24.70
C GLY A 25 -0.11 20.42 24.42
N ILE A 26 0.86 21.12 23.82
CA ILE A 26 2.19 20.61 23.44
C ILE A 26 3.24 21.29 24.33
N PRO A 27 4.21 20.54 24.89
CA PRO A 27 5.28 21.14 25.67
C PRO A 27 6.14 22.14 24.88
N ASP A 28 6.60 23.18 25.56
CA ASP A 28 7.34 24.29 24.96
C ASP A 28 8.74 23.89 24.46
N THR A 29 9.39 22.90 25.10
CA THR A 29 10.78 22.53 24.81
C THR A 29 10.94 21.12 24.24
N LYS A 30 11.94 20.95 23.36
CA LYS A 30 12.32 19.63 22.82
C LYS A 30 12.70 18.63 23.91
N GLN A 31 13.29 19.11 25.00
CA GLN A 31 13.66 18.27 26.14
C GLN A 31 12.41 17.72 26.84
N GLN A 32 11.41 18.56 27.12
CA GLN A 32 10.14 18.09 27.69
C GLN A 32 9.45 17.07 26.77
N ILE A 33 9.41 17.33 25.46
CA ILE A 33 8.81 16.40 24.48
C ILE A 33 9.52 15.05 24.50
N ALA A 34 10.86 15.04 24.45
CA ALA A 34 11.65 13.82 24.51
C ALA A 34 11.39 13.04 25.80
N THR A 35 11.36 13.73 26.94
CA THR A 35 11.06 13.13 28.25
C THR A 35 9.69 12.47 28.29
N ILE A 36 8.65 13.10 27.72
CA ILE A 36 7.31 12.52 27.64
C ILE A 36 7.31 11.25 26.80
N PHE A 37 7.97 11.27 25.62
CA PHE A 37 8.05 10.08 24.77
C PHE A 37 8.80 8.94 25.46
N GLU A 38 9.97 9.20 26.05
CA GLU A 38 10.75 8.20 26.78
C GLU A 38 9.97 7.60 27.95
N TYR A 39 9.29 8.44 28.74
CA TYR A 39 8.48 7.96 29.86
C TYR A 39 7.28 7.14 29.37
N SER A 40 6.55 7.63 28.38
CA SER A 40 5.33 6.99 27.87
C SER A 40 5.61 5.62 27.22
N LEU A 41 6.76 5.46 26.58
CA LEU A 41 7.21 4.19 25.99
C LEU A 41 7.49 3.10 27.03
N LEU A 42 7.81 3.48 28.27
CA LEU A 42 8.12 2.58 29.38
C LEU A 42 6.92 2.35 30.30
N ASN A 43 6.19 3.41 30.64
CA ASN A 43 5.17 3.39 31.70
C ASN A 43 3.74 3.52 31.17
N GLY A 44 3.56 3.83 29.88
CA GLY A 44 2.26 4.10 29.30
C GLY A 44 1.79 5.54 29.53
N VAL A 45 0.56 5.82 29.13
CA VAL A 45 -0.10 7.12 29.38
C VAL A 45 -1.33 6.88 30.23
N TRP A 46 -1.40 7.59 31.34
CA TRP A 46 -2.52 7.54 32.26
C TRP A 46 -3.65 8.48 31.80
N GLY A 47 -4.89 8.08 32.05
CA GLY A 47 -6.09 8.85 31.77
C GLY A 47 -6.71 9.41 33.05
N ASP A 48 -7.84 10.10 32.89
CA ASP A 48 -8.57 10.67 34.02
C ASP A 48 -9.08 9.53 34.90
N GLY A 49 -8.90 9.66 36.22
CA GLY A 49 -9.27 8.61 37.19
C GLY A 49 -8.24 7.48 37.37
N GLN A 50 -6.95 7.73 37.08
CA GLN A 50 -5.84 6.77 37.24
C GLN A 50 -5.99 5.48 36.43
N ASN A 51 -6.83 5.48 35.41
CA ASN A 51 -6.93 4.35 34.49
C ASN A 51 -5.87 4.48 33.39
N LEU A 52 -5.24 3.38 33.00
CA LEU A 52 -4.22 3.42 31.96
C LEU A 52 -4.88 3.56 30.59
N MET A 53 -4.74 4.73 29.96
CA MET A 53 -5.36 5.05 28.67
C MET A 53 -4.63 4.38 27.50
N LEU A 54 -3.31 4.44 27.52
CA LEU A 54 -2.46 3.79 26.53
C LEU A 54 -1.43 2.96 27.24
N ARG A 55 -1.38 1.66 26.91
CA ARG A 55 -0.33 0.79 27.40
C ARG A 55 0.99 1.01 26.65
N PRO A 56 2.14 0.70 27.29
CA PRO A 56 3.43 0.74 26.62
C PRO A 56 3.47 -0.01 25.27
N ASP A 57 2.85 -1.20 25.18
CA ASP A 57 2.81 -2.01 23.94
C ASP A 57 2.12 -1.27 22.78
N GLN A 58 1.05 -0.53 23.10
CA GLN A 58 0.29 0.22 22.10
C GLN A 58 1.09 1.42 21.59
N ILE A 59 1.82 2.08 22.49
CA ILE A 59 2.63 3.26 22.14
C ILE A 59 3.83 2.82 21.31
N GLN A 60 4.53 1.75 21.71
CA GLN A 60 5.65 1.19 20.96
C GLN A 60 5.24 0.72 19.54
N GLY A 61 3.99 0.27 19.38
CA GLY A 61 3.44 -0.09 18.07
C GLY A 61 3.14 1.10 17.15
N ALA A 62 2.98 2.30 17.70
CA ALA A 62 2.63 3.51 16.95
C ALA A 62 3.82 4.49 16.81
N VAL A 63 4.68 4.58 17.82
CA VAL A 63 5.78 5.54 17.90
C VAL A 63 7.05 4.80 18.26
N TYR A 64 8.07 4.99 17.44
CA TYR A 64 9.44 4.62 17.75
C TYR A 64 10.23 5.91 18.00
N PHE A 65 10.71 6.07 19.22
CA PHE A 65 11.55 7.20 19.61
C PHE A 65 12.76 6.70 20.39
N ARG A 66 13.96 7.08 19.95
CA ARG A 66 15.18 6.91 20.72
C ARG A 66 16.04 8.15 20.57
N ARG A 67 16.66 8.56 21.66
CA ARG A 67 17.55 9.73 21.71
C ARG A 67 18.69 9.58 20.70
N ASN A 68 18.93 10.62 19.91
CA ASN A 68 19.90 10.66 18.79
C ASN A 68 19.62 9.72 17.60
N GLU A 69 18.46 9.06 17.52
CA GLU A 69 18.02 8.33 16.33
C GLU A 69 16.87 9.08 15.63
N GLU A 70 16.58 8.70 14.38
CA GLU A 70 15.37 9.19 13.71
C GLU A 70 14.12 8.64 14.40
N ALA A 71 13.19 9.52 14.71
CA ALA A 71 11.89 9.14 15.25
C ALA A 71 10.97 8.67 14.12
N LEU A 72 10.23 7.58 14.36
CA LEU A 72 9.25 7.06 13.42
C LEU A 72 7.87 7.05 14.08
N THR A 73 6.85 7.49 13.34
CA THR A 73 5.45 7.49 13.79
C THR A 73 4.59 6.86 12.72
N THR A 74 3.75 5.92 13.12
CA THR A 74 2.83 5.20 12.24
C THR A 74 1.40 5.66 12.50
N ILE A 75 0.72 6.13 11.46
CA ILE A 75 -0.70 6.44 11.50
C ILE A 75 -1.45 5.28 10.83
N GLN A 76 -2.32 4.61 11.58
CA GLN A 76 -3.08 3.47 11.09
C GLN A 76 -4.55 3.83 10.96
N PHE A 77 -5.17 3.40 9.86
CA PHE A 77 -6.60 3.54 9.62
C PHE A 77 -7.11 2.28 8.91
N GLN A 78 -8.40 1.99 9.07
CA GLN A 78 -9.04 0.83 8.46
C GLN A 78 -9.88 1.27 7.27
N ILE A 79 -9.76 0.51 6.17
CA ILE A 79 -10.60 0.69 4.99
C ILE A 79 -11.60 -0.48 4.96
N PRO A 80 -12.90 -0.23 5.10
CA PRO A 80 -13.91 -1.27 4.92
C PRO A 80 -13.99 -1.66 3.45
N GLY A 81 -14.19 -2.96 3.16
CA GLY A 81 -14.45 -3.41 1.80
C GLY A 81 -13.22 -3.52 0.89
N THR A 82 -12.00 -3.66 1.43
CA THR A 82 -10.74 -3.84 0.65
C THR A 82 -10.67 -5.09 -0.22
N ARG A 83 -11.73 -5.91 -0.24
CA ARG A 83 -11.92 -6.99 -1.21
C ARG A 83 -12.27 -6.47 -2.61
N ASP A 84 -12.92 -5.31 -2.68
CA ASP A 84 -13.21 -4.64 -3.94
C ASP A 84 -12.01 -3.74 -4.32
N GLN A 85 -11.42 -4.05 -5.47
CA GLN A 85 -10.30 -3.29 -6.04
C GLN A 85 -10.65 -1.81 -6.22
N ALA A 86 -11.87 -1.51 -6.70
CA ALA A 86 -12.28 -0.13 -6.98
C ALA A 86 -12.26 0.75 -5.71
N VAL A 87 -12.61 0.17 -4.55
CA VAL A 87 -12.56 0.84 -3.25
C VAL A 87 -11.11 1.15 -2.86
N VAL A 88 -10.19 0.22 -3.07
CA VAL A 88 -8.77 0.41 -2.76
C VAL A 88 -8.14 1.45 -3.68
N THR A 89 -8.41 1.40 -4.98
CA THR A 89 -7.93 2.40 -5.95
C THR A 89 -8.45 3.80 -5.62
N ALA A 90 -9.74 3.93 -5.28
CA ALA A 90 -10.34 5.21 -4.90
C ALA A 90 -9.72 5.76 -3.60
N ALA A 91 -9.55 4.92 -2.57
CA ALA A 91 -8.90 5.31 -1.34
C ALA A 91 -7.45 5.73 -1.55
N LEU A 92 -6.70 5.00 -2.38
CA LEU A 92 -5.32 5.34 -2.73
C LEU A 92 -5.26 6.73 -3.38
N LYS A 93 -6.11 6.97 -4.38
CA LYS A 93 -6.19 8.25 -5.09
C LYS A 93 -6.52 9.43 -4.16
N GLU A 94 -7.39 9.22 -3.18
CA GLU A 94 -7.78 10.25 -2.21
C GLU A 94 -6.66 10.56 -1.20
N ILE A 95 -5.89 9.55 -0.81
CA ILE A 95 -4.84 9.68 0.22
C ILE A 95 -3.52 10.18 -0.36
N THR A 96 -3.20 9.85 -1.62
CA THR A 96 -1.94 10.25 -2.27
C THR A 96 -1.62 11.74 -2.15
N PRO A 97 -2.56 12.69 -2.40
CA PRO A 97 -2.27 14.12 -2.25
C PRO A 97 -1.84 14.51 -0.82
N SER A 98 -2.46 13.91 0.18
CA SER A 98 -2.13 14.16 1.60
C SER A 98 -0.76 13.58 1.96
N VAL A 99 -0.44 12.39 1.47
CA VAL A 99 0.88 11.78 1.65
C VAL A 99 1.97 12.63 0.98
N LEU A 100 1.74 13.12 -0.23
CA LEU A 100 2.68 14.00 -0.95
C LEU A 100 2.88 15.34 -0.22
N LYS A 101 1.84 15.91 0.38
CA LYS A 101 1.98 17.12 1.21
C LYS A 101 2.87 16.89 2.42
N LEU A 102 2.74 15.73 3.07
CA LEU A 102 3.59 15.35 4.19
C LEU A 102 5.03 15.07 3.75
N GLU A 103 5.21 14.39 2.63
CA GLU A 103 6.54 14.08 2.08
C GLU A 103 7.34 15.35 1.73
N ASN A 104 6.65 16.40 1.27
CA ASN A 104 7.27 17.69 0.95
C ASN A 104 7.49 18.60 2.18
N HIS A 105 7.10 18.17 3.38
CA HIS A 105 7.21 19.02 4.58
C HIS A 105 8.65 19.00 5.11
N PRO A 106 9.29 20.17 5.33
CA PRO A 106 10.73 20.26 5.67
C PRO A 106 11.12 19.65 7.02
N SER A 107 10.14 19.41 7.90
CA SER A 107 10.37 18.78 9.21
C SER A 107 10.29 17.25 9.19
N LEU A 108 9.96 16.63 8.05
CA LEU A 108 9.83 15.19 7.92
C LEU A 108 10.94 14.65 7.00
N SER A 109 11.74 13.70 7.49
CA SER A 109 12.80 13.07 6.68
C SER A 109 12.23 12.18 5.58
N LYS A 110 11.18 11.41 5.91
CA LYS A 110 10.61 10.41 5.01
C LYS A 110 9.16 10.12 5.39
N VAL A 111 8.32 9.98 4.37
CA VAL A 111 6.92 9.57 4.51
C VAL A 111 6.67 8.41 3.54
N ALA A 112 6.00 7.36 3.99
CA ALA A 112 5.67 6.22 3.16
C ALA A 112 4.28 5.69 3.49
N LEU A 113 3.50 5.40 2.45
CA LEU A 113 2.25 4.68 2.57
C LEU A 113 2.52 3.18 2.50
N THR A 114 1.97 2.40 3.43
CA THR A 114 2.08 0.94 3.46
C THR A 114 0.72 0.31 3.76
N GLY A 115 0.66 -1.02 3.64
CA GLY A 115 -0.55 -1.82 3.86
C GLY A 115 -0.76 -2.84 2.74
N SER A 116 -1.20 -4.04 3.12
CA SER A 116 -1.37 -5.17 2.20
C SER A 116 -2.36 -4.88 1.06
N ALA A 117 -3.39 -4.08 1.32
CA ALA A 117 -4.36 -3.67 0.31
C ALA A 117 -3.70 -2.81 -0.79
N PHE A 118 -2.93 -1.78 -0.41
CA PHE A 118 -2.26 -0.89 -1.36
C PHE A 118 -1.13 -1.59 -2.11
N GLN A 119 -0.35 -2.44 -1.44
CA GLN A 119 0.70 -3.23 -2.10
C GLN A 119 0.13 -4.15 -3.17
N ARG A 120 -0.98 -4.83 -2.86
CA ARG A 120 -1.70 -5.69 -3.81
C ARG A 120 -2.26 -4.90 -4.99
N GLU A 121 -2.83 -3.72 -4.73
CA GLU A 121 -3.38 -2.84 -5.76
C GLU A 121 -2.30 -2.43 -6.76
N VAL A 122 -1.18 -1.91 -6.27
CA VAL A 122 -0.04 -1.50 -7.10
C VAL A 122 0.50 -2.70 -7.88
N GLN A 123 0.66 -3.86 -7.24
CA GLN A 123 1.16 -5.07 -7.90
C GLN A 123 0.22 -5.55 -9.03
N LEU A 124 -1.09 -5.55 -8.80
CA LEU A 124 -2.09 -5.96 -9.79
C LEU A 124 -2.19 -4.95 -10.94
N SER A 125 -2.22 -3.65 -10.63
CA SER A 125 -2.28 -2.57 -11.61
C SER A 125 -1.07 -2.60 -12.53
N GLU A 126 0.14 -2.69 -11.98
CA GLU A 126 1.36 -2.77 -12.78
C GLU A 126 1.42 -4.04 -13.62
N SER A 127 1.06 -5.21 -13.06
CA SER A 127 1.02 -6.46 -13.81
C SER A 127 0.04 -6.40 -14.99
N THR A 128 -1.14 -5.82 -14.75
CA THR A 128 -2.17 -5.62 -15.78
C THR A 128 -1.67 -4.68 -16.87
N ARG A 129 -1.05 -3.56 -16.47
CA ARG A 129 -0.46 -2.58 -17.40
C ARG A 129 0.66 -3.19 -18.24
N THR A 130 1.53 -4.00 -17.64
CA THR A 130 2.57 -4.74 -18.36
C THR A 130 1.95 -5.69 -19.37
N LEU A 131 0.89 -6.43 -19.01
CA LEU A 131 0.21 -7.35 -19.90
C LEU A 131 -0.45 -6.64 -21.09
N TYR A 132 -1.13 -5.52 -20.85
CA TYR A 132 -1.70 -4.70 -21.92
C TYR A 132 -0.64 -4.07 -22.82
N THR A 133 0.55 -3.77 -22.30
CA THR A 133 1.65 -3.22 -23.11
C THR A 133 2.37 -4.30 -23.90
N SER A 134 2.54 -5.51 -23.33
CA SER A 134 3.30 -6.59 -23.95
C SER A 134 2.50 -7.37 -25.01
N LEU A 135 1.17 -7.51 -24.83
CA LEU A 135 0.32 -8.29 -25.73
C LEU A 135 0.34 -7.76 -27.19
N PRO A 136 0.20 -6.45 -27.47
CA PRO A 136 0.30 -5.93 -28.82
C PRO A 136 1.69 -6.13 -29.43
N ILE A 137 2.74 -5.94 -28.63
CA ILE A 137 4.13 -6.14 -29.07
C ILE A 137 4.35 -7.60 -29.48
N ALA A 138 3.85 -8.55 -28.68
CA ALA A 138 3.93 -9.98 -28.98
C ALA A 138 3.16 -10.34 -30.26
N ILE A 139 1.95 -9.81 -30.46
CA ILE A 139 1.15 -10.04 -31.68
C ILE A 139 1.89 -9.52 -32.92
N VAL A 140 2.46 -8.31 -32.85
CA VAL A 140 3.22 -7.71 -33.96
C VAL A 140 4.47 -8.54 -34.26
N ALA A 141 5.24 -8.92 -33.23
CA ALA A 141 6.44 -9.72 -33.39
C ALA A 141 6.13 -11.12 -33.99
N ALA A 142 5.09 -11.79 -33.50
CA ALA A 142 4.64 -13.07 -34.04
C ALA A 142 4.17 -12.96 -35.49
N THR A 143 3.45 -11.89 -35.84
CA THR A 143 3.00 -11.63 -37.22
C THR A 143 4.19 -11.42 -38.16
N ILE A 144 5.19 -10.61 -37.76
CA ILE A 144 6.41 -10.39 -38.55
C ILE A 144 7.16 -11.71 -38.75
N LEU A 145 7.31 -12.50 -37.70
CA LEU A 145 7.97 -13.81 -37.76
C LEU A 145 7.27 -14.74 -38.76
N LEU A 146 5.94 -14.85 -38.69
CA LEU A 146 5.16 -15.67 -39.62
C LEU A 146 5.27 -15.17 -41.07
N LEU A 147 5.27 -13.86 -41.30
CA LEU A 147 5.45 -13.28 -42.63
C LEU A 147 6.83 -13.61 -43.22
N ILE A 148 7.89 -13.55 -42.41
CA ILE A 148 9.24 -13.90 -42.82
C ILE A 148 9.35 -15.40 -43.14
N THR A 149 8.83 -16.25 -42.26
CA THR A 149 8.96 -17.71 -42.40
C THR A 149 8.10 -18.27 -43.54
N MET A 150 6.86 -17.80 -43.71
CA MET A 150 5.96 -18.32 -44.74
C MET A 150 6.16 -17.67 -46.11
N ARG A 151 6.83 -16.52 -46.21
CA ARG A 151 7.05 -15.74 -47.44
C ARG A 151 5.80 -15.49 -48.30
N SER A 152 4.60 -15.63 -47.72
CA SER A 152 3.32 -15.53 -48.40
C SER A 152 2.23 -15.13 -47.42
N PHE A 153 1.62 -13.97 -47.67
CA PHE A 153 0.55 -13.40 -46.86
C PHE A 153 -0.69 -14.31 -46.78
N ARG A 154 -0.96 -15.08 -47.83
CA ARG A 154 -2.11 -16.00 -47.88
C ARG A 154 -1.93 -17.17 -46.92
N TYR A 155 -0.74 -17.77 -46.86
CA TYR A 155 -0.49 -18.91 -45.96
C TYR A 155 -0.44 -18.49 -44.50
N ALA A 156 0.07 -17.29 -44.20
CA ALA A 156 0.04 -16.73 -42.86
C ALA A 156 -1.39 -16.50 -42.34
N ILE A 157 -2.33 -16.03 -43.18
CA ILE A 157 -3.73 -15.87 -42.77
C ILE A 157 -4.40 -17.23 -42.52
N VAL A 158 -4.13 -18.23 -43.37
CA VAL A 158 -4.71 -19.57 -43.24
C VAL A 158 -4.30 -20.25 -41.93
N THR A 159 -3.07 -20.02 -41.44
CA THR A 159 -2.61 -20.59 -40.17
C THR A 159 -3.09 -19.83 -38.93
N VAL A 160 -3.41 -18.54 -39.05
CA VAL A 160 -3.91 -17.72 -37.94
C VAL A 160 -5.41 -17.97 -37.66
N ILE A 161 -6.20 -18.33 -38.68
CA ILE A 161 -7.65 -18.57 -38.52
C ILE A 161 -7.96 -19.67 -37.47
N PRO A 162 -7.35 -20.86 -37.49
CA PRO A 162 -7.58 -21.88 -36.47
C PRO A 162 -7.22 -21.42 -35.05
N ILE A 163 -6.09 -20.72 -34.91
CA ILE A 163 -5.62 -20.17 -33.63
C ILE A 163 -6.64 -19.17 -33.08
N GLY A 164 -7.11 -18.24 -33.91
CA GLY A 164 -8.12 -17.26 -33.54
C GLY A 164 -9.44 -17.91 -33.12
N LEU A 165 -9.85 -18.99 -33.80
CA LEU A 165 -11.04 -19.76 -33.46
C LEU A 165 -10.93 -20.40 -32.07
N VAL A 166 -9.78 -21.02 -31.75
CA VAL A 166 -9.53 -21.63 -30.43
C VAL A 166 -9.57 -20.58 -29.32
N VAL A 167 -8.93 -19.43 -29.53
CA VAL A 167 -8.95 -18.30 -28.59
C VAL A 167 -10.38 -17.82 -28.37
N ALA A 168 -11.12 -17.52 -29.43
CA ALA A 168 -12.50 -17.04 -29.35
C ALA A 168 -13.41 -18.04 -28.60
N TRP A 169 -13.23 -19.35 -28.85
CA TRP A 169 -13.99 -20.40 -28.17
C TRP A 169 -13.68 -20.46 -26.67
N LEU A 170 -12.41 -20.38 -26.29
CA LEU A 170 -11.98 -20.31 -24.88
C LEU A 170 -12.63 -19.12 -24.15
N TYR A 171 -12.55 -17.93 -24.73
CA TYR A 171 -13.16 -16.73 -24.15
C TYR A 171 -14.69 -16.85 -24.06
N GLY A 172 -15.34 -17.43 -25.09
CA GLY A 172 -16.79 -17.65 -25.10
C GLY A 172 -17.25 -18.61 -24.00
N VAL A 173 -16.53 -19.72 -23.79
CA VAL A 173 -16.80 -20.68 -22.71
C VAL A 173 -16.59 -20.02 -21.34
N MET A 174 -15.49 -19.29 -21.16
CA MET A 174 -15.22 -18.59 -19.90
C MET A 174 -16.32 -17.59 -19.55
N TYR A 175 -16.82 -16.83 -20.54
CA TYR A 175 -17.94 -15.92 -20.36
C TYR A 175 -19.23 -16.64 -19.96
N MET A 176 -19.55 -17.77 -20.61
CA MET A 176 -20.77 -18.53 -20.35
C MET A 176 -20.81 -19.17 -18.96
N PHE A 177 -19.66 -19.64 -18.45
CA PHE A 177 -19.55 -20.25 -17.12
C PHE A 177 -19.19 -19.26 -16.00
N GLY A 178 -19.07 -17.96 -16.32
CA GLY A 178 -18.76 -16.92 -15.33
C GLY A 178 -17.35 -17.00 -14.74
N PHE A 179 -16.40 -17.65 -15.44
CA PHE A 179 -15.02 -17.74 -14.99
C PHE A 179 -14.26 -16.45 -15.32
N SER A 180 -13.66 -15.85 -14.30
CA SER A 180 -12.76 -14.72 -14.48
C SER A 180 -11.39 -15.19 -14.98
N LEU A 181 -10.79 -14.39 -15.86
CA LEU A 181 -9.49 -14.69 -16.45
C LEU A 181 -8.41 -14.54 -15.39
N ASN A 182 -7.83 -15.67 -15.00
CA ASN A 182 -6.76 -15.73 -14.03
C ASN A 182 -5.46 -16.18 -14.70
N PHE A 183 -4.32 -15.89 -14.07
CA PHE A 183 -3.00 -16.14 -14.67
C PHE A 183 -2.81 -17.62 -15.07
N VAL A 184 -3.36 -18.54 -14.26
CA VAL A 184 -3.34 -19.99 -14.52
C VAL A 184 -4.14 -20.36 -15.78
N THR A 185 -5.34 -19.82 -15.96
CA THR A 185 -6.18 -20.10 -17.13
C THR A 185 -5.59 -19.53 -18.41
N ALA A 186 -4.94 -18.36 -18.32
CA ALA A 186 -4.23 -17.75 -19.45
C ALA A 186 -3.04 -18.60 -19.92
N MET A 187 -2.25 -19.16 -18.99
CA MET A 187 -1.12 -20.04 -19.31
C MET A 187 -1.55 -21.34 -19.99
N ILE A 188 -2.60 -21.99 -19.48
CA ILE A 188 -3.13 -23.23 -20.09
C ILE A 188 -3.62 -22.95 -21.51
N GLY A 189 -4.34 -21.84 -21.73
CA GLY A 189 -4.78 -21.42 -23.05
C GLY A 189 -3.61 -21.19 -24.02
N ALA A 190 -2.56 -20.50 -23.59
CA ALA A 190 -1.37 -20.26 -24.41
C ALA A 190 -0.65 -21.56 -24.83
N ILE A 191 -0.54 -22.54 -23.93
CA ILE A 191 0.06 -23.86 -24.23
C ILE A 191 -0.82 -24.62 -25.23
N SER A 192 -2.14 -24.66 -25.04
CA SER A 192 -3.06 -25.34 -25.96
C SER A 192 -3.02 -24.75 -27.37
N ILE A 193 -2.82 -23.43 -27.51
CA ILE A 193 -2.65 -22.76 -28.80
C ILE A 193 -1.30 -23.10 -29.46
N GLY A 194 -0.23 -23.26 -28.68
CA GLY A 194 1.10 -23.59 -29.21
C GLY A 194 1.24 -25.06 -29.63
N VAL A 195 0.43 -25.96 -29.06
CA VAL A 195 0.43 -27.40 -29.37
C VAL A 195 -0.60 -27.76 -30.45
N GLY A 196 -1.70 -27.00 -30.55
CA GLY A 196 -2.82 -27.24 -31.46
C GLY A 196 -2.61 -26.75 -32.89
#